data_AF-A0A1M5IQL6-F1
#
_entry.id   AF-A0A1M5IQL6-F1
#
_cell.length_a   1.000
_cell.length_b   1.000
_cell.length_c   1.000
_cell.angle_alpha   90.00
_cell.angle_beta   90.00
_cell.angle_gamma   90.00
#
_symmetry.space_group_name_H-M   'P 1'
#
loop_
_entity.id
_entity.type
_entity.pdbx_description
1 polymer ?
#
loop_
_entity_poly.entity_id
_entity_poly.type
_entity_poly.pdbx_seq_one_letter_code
_entity_poly.pdbx_strand_id
1 'polypeptide(L)'
;MLFKFSMPNKSVIILLCLVSLLLLNSCYSYKIYPKEYRNARNTHTKETVYVVNDTLKKEFKILEKSNLFTFTKDSTQTNIKIKLYPIKQYPGCGNPLIAQVITLGQLPVYLPNQYEYQFDRIEKGKTNPQKFNLRITQRYWFWDMFTFSKNFEKKAGQLLLVKYQDKQN
;
A
#
# COMPACT_ATOMS: atom_id res chain seq x y z
N MET A 1 45.32 22.96 -24.14
CA MET A 1 43.91 23.25 -24.46
C MET A 1 43.16 23.34 -23.13
N LEU A 2 42.95 24.56 -22.60
CA LEU A 2 42.29 24.77 -21.31
C LEU A 2 40.77 24.82 -21.54
N PHE A 3 40.05 23.80 -21.07
CA PHE A 3 38.59 23.82 -21.04
C PHE A 3 38.11 24.92 -20.09
N LYS A 4 37.65 26.04 -20.64
CA LYS A 4 36.89 27.05 -19.89
C LYS A 4 35.51 26.45 -19.56
N PHE A 5 35.32 26.03 -18.32
CA PHE A 5 33.98 25.78 -17.79
C PHE A 5 33.26 27.13 -17.65
N SER A 6 32.36 27.44 -18.58
CA SER A 6 31.41 28.53 -18.43
C SER A 6 30.50 28.22 -17.25
N MET A 7 30.51 29.06 -16.21
CA MET A 7 29.63 28.86 -15.06
C MET A 7 28.17 28.97 -15.53
N PRO A 8 27.31 27.97 -15.23
CA PRO A 8 25.93 28.00 -15.65
C PRO A 8 25.23 29.21 -15.02
N ASN A 9 24.44 29.92 -15.83
CA ASN A 9 23.62 31.05 -15.40
C ASN A 9 22.77 30.64 -14.17
N LYS A 10 22.56 31.55 -13.20
CA LYS A 10 21.81 31.27 -11.96
C LYS A 10 20.45 30.61 -12.23
N SER A 11 19.79 31.00 -13.32
CA SER A 11 18.52 30.41 -13.76
C SER A 11 18.64 28.94 -14.17
N VAL A 12 19.77 28.51 -14.75
CA VAL A 12 20.04 27.11 -15.14
C VAL A 12 20.26 26.24 -13.91
N ILE A 13 20.97 26.77 -12.90
CA ILE A 13 21.18 26.08 -11.62
C ILE A 13 19.84 25.89 -10.90
N ILE A 14 19.01 26.93 -10.83
CA ILE A 14 17.68 26.85 -10.21
C ILE A 14 16.81 25.83 -10.95
N LEU A 15 16.82 25.80 -12.28
CA LEU A 15 16.08 24.83 -13.09
C LEU A 15 16.55 23.39 -12.81
N LEU A 16 17.87 23.15 -12.76
CA LEU A 16 18.45 21.85 -12.44
C LEU A 16 18.08 21.38 -11.03
N CYS A 17 18.08 22.28 -10.04
CA CYS A 17 17.62 21.99 -8.69
C CYS A 17 16.12 21.65 -8.65
N LEU A 18 15.29 22.40 -9.37
CA LEU A 18 13.84 22.16 -9.47
C LEU A 18 13.54 20.81 -10.13
N VAL A 19 14.22 20.50 -11.23
CA VAL A 19 14.12 19.20 -11.90
C VAL A 19 14.59 18.10 -10.96
N SER A 20 15.74 18.25 -10.29
CA SER A 20 16.21 17.27 -9.31
C SER A 20 15.21 17.05 -8.17
N LEU A 21 14.60 18.12 -7.63
CA LEU A 21 13.56 18.06 -6.60
C LEU A 21 12.29 17.34 -7.10
N LEU A 22 11.92 17.53 -8.36
CA LEU A 22 10.78 16.85 -8.98
C LEU A 22 11.05 15.36 -9.25
N LEU A 23 12.30 15.01 -9.59
CA LEU A 23 12.73 13.63 -9.85
C LEU A 23 12.98 12.81 -8.55
N LEU A 24 13.04 13.44 -7.37
CA LEU A 24 13.13 12.76 -6.07
C LEU A 24 11.85 12.00 -5.67
N ASN A 25 10.77 12.09 -6.46
CA ASN A 25 9.55 11.32 -6.26
C ASN A 25 9.78 9.84 -6.59
N SER A 26 10.44 9.12 -5.69
CA SER A 26 10.56 7.65 -5.55
C SER A 26 10.28 6.80 -6.80
N CYS A 27 11.29 6.13 -7.35
CA CYS A 27 11.15 5.22 -8.50
C CYS A 27 10.51 3.85 -8.13
N TYR A 28 9.45 3.85 -7.31
CA TYR A 28 8.74 2.62 -6.94
C TYR A 28 7.22 2.78 -6.95
N SER A 29 6.51 1.66 -7.14
CA SER A 29 5.06 1.55 -7.03
C SER A 29 4.64 0.23 -6.35
N TYR A 30 3.43 0.19 -5.77
CA TYR A 30 2.86 -1.04 -5.21
C TYR A 30 1.90 -1.70 -6.19
N LYS A 31 2.05 -3.02 -6.36
CA LYS A 31 1.21 -3.84 -7.24
C LYS A 31 0.54 -4.95 -6.44
N ILE A 32 -0.76 -5.15 -6.70
CA ILE A 32 -1.52 -6.27 -6.15
C ILE A 32 -1.21 -7.51 -7.00
N TYR A 33 -1.04 -8.64 -6.31
CA TYR A 33 -0.93 -9.96 -6.92
C TYR A 33 -1.95 -10.93 -6.28
N PRO A 34 -2.61 -11.78 -7.08
CA PRO A 34 -2.55 -11.88 -8.54
C PRO A 34 -3.27 -10.70 -9.25
N LYS A 35 -3.13 -10.59 -10.58
CA LYS A 35 -3.50 -9.36 -11.34
C LYS A 35 -5.01 -9.14 -11.39
N GLU A 36 -5.78 -10.21 -11.30
CA GLU A 36 -7.25 -10.24 -11.41
C GLU A 36 -7.89 -9.43 -10.27
N TYR A 37 -7.25 -9.45 -9.09
CA TYR A 37 -7.72 -8.74 -7.89
C TYR A 37 -7.60 -7.21 -7.99
N ARG A 38 -6.97 -6.67 -9.04
CA ARG A 38 -6.78 -5.21 -9.19
C ARG A 38 -8.06 -4.45 -9.51
N ASN A 39 -9.05 -5.12 -10.09
CA ASN A 39 -10.28 -4.50 -10.58
C ASN A 39 -11.52 -4.92 -9.77
N ALA A 40 -11.32 -5.56 -8.63
CA ALA A 40 -12.42 -6.03 -7.80
C ALA A 40 -13.28 -4.87 -7.27
N ARG A 41 -14.58 -5.15 -7.14
CA ARG A 41 -15.58 -4.22 -6.61
C ARG A 41 -16.26 -4.85 -5.41
N ASN A 42 -16.67 -4.01 -4.46
CA ASN A 42 -17.45 -4.49 -3.33
C ASN A 42 -18.85 -4.85 -3.80
N THR A 43 -19.25 -6.10 -3.59
CA THR A 43 -20.58 -6.64 -3.89
C THR A 43 -21.46 -6.78 -2.65
N HIS A 44 -20.92 -6.57 -1.45
CA HIS A 44 -21.64 -6.71 -0.18
C HIS A 44 -22.17 -5.38 0.34
N THR A 45 -23.31 -5.47 1.02
CA THR A 45 -23.83 -4.38 1.86
C THR A 45 -22.87 -4.13 3.01
N LYS A 46 -22.49 -2.87 3.21
CA LYS A 46 -21.57 -2.49 4.28
C LYS A 46 -22.29 -2.49 5.62
N GLU A 47 -21.70 -3.18 6.59
CA GLU A 47 -22.14 -3.11 7.98
C GLU A 47 -21.49 -1.93 8.69
N THR A 48 -22.20 -1.30 9.63
CA THR A 48 -21.64 -0.25 10.49
C THR A 48 -20.88 -0.88 11.65
N VAL A 49 -19.60 -0.52 11.82
CA VAL A 49 -18.71 -1.08 12.84
C VAL A 49 -18.00 0.01 13.63
N TYR A 50 -17.66 -0.31 14.88
CA TYR A 50 -16.84 0.52 15.76
C TYR A 50 -15.44 -0.08 15.90
N VAL A 51 -14.38 0.70 15.71
CA VAL A 51 -12.99 0.23 15.89
C VAL A 51 -12.53 0.51 17.31
N VAL A 52 -12.17 -0.55 18.04
CA VAL A 52 -11.83 -0.47 19.47
C VAL A 52 -10.48 0.20 19.70
N ASN A 53 -9.52 -0.03 18.80
CA ASN A 53 -8.15 0.47 18.90
C ASN A 53 -7.72 1.16 17.60
N ASP A 54 -8.27 2.36 17.38
CA ASP A 54 -7.94 3.23 16.24
C ASP A 54 -6.50 3.81 16.28
N THR A 55 -5.76 3.55 17.35
CA THR A 55 -4.34 3.90 17.50
C THR A 55 -3.45 3.28 16.41
N LEU A 56 -3.83 2.11 15.88
CA LEU A 56 -3.19 1.46 14.74
C LEU A 56 -3.59 2.12 13.41
N LYS A 57 -3.09 3.35 13.19
CA LYS A 57 -3.50 4.22 12.07
C LYS A 57 -3.31 3.57 10.69
N LYS A 58 -2.24 2.79 10.49
CA LYS A 58 -1.94 2.16 9.19
C LYS A 58 -2.95 1.05 8.89
N GLU A 59 -3.17 0.18 9.86
CA GLU A 59 -4.11 -0.93 9.80
C GLU A 59 -5.54 -0.41 9.62
N PHE A 60 -5.91 0.61 10.41
CA PHE A 60 -7.20 1.25 10.28
C PHE A 60 -7.41 1.85 8.88
N LYS A 61 -6.40 2.52 8.30
CA LYS A 61 -6.45 3.00 6.92
C LYS A 61 -6.61 1.87 5.91
N ILE A 62 -5.96 0.72 6.08
CA ILE A 62 -6.14 -0.44 5.20
C ILE A 62 -7.59 -0.91 5.24
N LEU A 63 -8.16 -1.03 6.44
CA LEU A 63 -9.56 -1.41 6.63
C LEU A 63 -10.53 -0.37 6.05
N GLU A 64 -10.21 0.92 6.20
CA GLU A 64 -11.01 1.99 5.60
C GLU A 64 -10.98 1.92 4.08
N LYS A 65 -9.79 1.76 3.49
CA LYS A 65 -9.62 1.66 2.04
C LYS A 65 -10.14 0.35 1.43
N SER A 66 -10.40 -0.69 2.24
CA SER A 66 -11.06 -1.91 1.77
C SER A 66 -12.53 -1.70 1.47
N ASN A 67 -13.14 -0.64 2.02
CA ASN A 67 -14.54 -0.32 1.79
C ASN A 67 -15.50 -1.44 2.23
N LEU A 68 -15.07 -2.32 3.16
CA LEU A 68 -15.85 -3.45 3.69
C LEU A 68 -16.93 -3.00 4.68
N PHE A 69 -16.65 -1.93 5.44
CA PHE A 69 -17.48 -1.48 6.55
C PHE A 69 -17.72 0.03 6.48
N THR A 70 -18.76 0.48 7.18
CA THR A 70 -18.98 1.89 7.53
C THR A 70 -18.52 2.09 8.97
N PHE A 71 -17.75 3.13 9.26
CA PHE A 71 -17.19 3.32 10.60
C PHE A 71 -17.99 4.35 11.40
N THR A 72 -18.29 4.04 12.66
CA THR A 72 -18.80 5.01 13.64
C THR A 72 -17.75 5.29 14.72
N LYS A 73 -17.79 6.50 15.29
CA LYS A 73 -16.97 6.89 16.45
C LYS A 73 -17.62 6.51 17.77
N ASP A 74 -18.90 6.17 17.77
CA ASP A 74 -19.67 5.86 18.97
C ASP A 74 -19.88 4.36 19.09
N SER A 75 -19.35 3.77 20.17
CA SER A 75 -19.47 2.33 20.42
C SER A 75 -20.91 1.89 20.72
N THR A 76 -21.85 2.79 21.02
CA THR A 76 -23.24 2.45 21.33
C THR A 76 -24.11 2.29 20.07
N GLN A 77 -23.67 2.84 18.94
CA GLN A 77 -24.43 2.83 17.68
C GLN A 77 -24.35 1.50 16.93
N THR A 78 -23.49 0.57 17.36
CA THR A 78 -23.32 -0.73 16.71
C THR A 78 -22.93 -1.81 17.69
N ASN A 79 -23.44 -3.01 17.45
CA ASN A 79 -23.10 -4.23 18.19
C ASN A 79 -21.85 -4.92 17.64
N ILE A 80 -21.31 -4.45 16.51
CA ILE A 80 -20.14 -5.03 15.85
C ILE A 80 -18.92 -4.16 16.15
N LYS A 81 -17.94 -4.74 16.83
CA LYS A 81 -16.67 -4.09 17.14
C LYS A 81 -15.53 -4.77 16.39
N ILE A 82 -14.58 -3.98 15.91
CA ILE A 82 -13.38 -4.47 15.25
C ILE A 82 -12.17 -4.15 16.14
N LYS A 83 -11.40 -5.19 16.45
CA LYS A 83 -10.10 -5.05 17.10
C LYS A 83 -8.98 -5.33 16.09
N LEU A 84 -8.12 -4.35 15.86
CA LEU A 84 -7.03 -4.41 14.90
C LEU A 84 -5.77 -5.00 15.54
N TYR A 85 -4.94 -5.68 14.74
CA TYR A 85 -3.61 -6.15 15.15
C TYR A 85 -2.54 -5.61 14.19
N PRO A 86 -1.30 -5.37 14.67
CA PRO A 86 -0.21 -4.90 13.83
C PRO A 86 0.02 -5.81 12.63
N ILE A 87 0.21 -5.20 11.45
CA ILE A 87 0.52 -5.97 10.23
C ILE A 87 1.90 -6.61 10.35
N LYS A 88 2.01 -7.90 10.03
CA LYS A 88 3.31 -8.58 9.93
C LYS A 88 3.79 -8.57 8.49
N GLN A 89 5.07 -8.31 8.29
CA GLN A 89 5.71 -8.33 6.98
C GLN A 89 6.73 -9.46 6.93
N TYR A 90 6.64 -10.26 5.88
CA TYR A 90 7.60 -11.31 5.56
C TYR A 90 8.33 -10.91 4.26
N PRO A 91 9.57 -10.42 4.36
CA PRO A 91 10.35 -10.06 3.18
C PRO A 91 10.74 -11.32 2.41
N GLY A 92 10.81 -11.21 1.08
CA GLY A 92 11.41 -12.25 0.23
C GLY A 92 12.93 -12.31 0.42
N CYS A 93 13.53 -13.47 0.12
CA CYS A 93 15.00 -13.60 0.10
C CYS A 93 15.59 -13.01 -1.19
N GLY A 94 16.74 -12.34 -1.08
CA GLY A 94 17.51 -11.79 -2.20
C GLY A 94 17.57 -10.25 -2.23
N ASN A 95 18.51 -9.71 -3.02
CA ASN A 95 18.63 -8.27 -3.25
C ASN A 95 18.49 -7.95 -4.74
N PRO A 96 17.26 -7.92 -5.27
CA PRO A 96 17.07 -7.72 -6.69
C PRO A 96 17.27 -6.25 -7.11
N LEU A 97 17.50 -5.33 -6.15
CA LEU A 97 17.82 -3.94 -6.45
C LEU A 97 19.17 -3.79 -7.16
N ILE A 98 20.06 -4.79 -7.11
CA ILE A 98 21.32 -4.75 -7.87
C ILE A 98 21.10 -4.62 -9.38
N ALA A 99 20.02 -5.20 -9.91
CA ALA A 99 19.66 -5.07 -11.32
C ALA A 99 19.29 -3.63 -11.69
N GLN A 100 18.80 -2.82 -10.73
CA GLN A 100 18.49 -1.40 -10.98
C GLN A 100 19.76 -0.60 -11.28
N VAL A 101 20.87 -0.91 -10.61
CA VAL A 101 22.17 -0.23 -10.82
C VAL A 101 22.72 -0.60 -12.20
N ILE A 102 22.71 -1.89 -12.55
CA ILE A 102 23.24 -2.39 -13.82
C ILE A 102 22.42 -1.85 -15.01
N THR A 103 21.10 -1.78 -14.87
CA THR A 103 20.19 -1.39 -15.95
C THR A 103 19.79 0.08 -15.93
N LEU A 104 20.41 0.90 -15.07
CA LEU A 104 20.06 2.31 -14.88
C LEU A 104 18.56 2.55 -14.73
N GLY A 105 17.88 1.66 -14.00
CA GLY A 105 16.45 1.77 -13.75
C GLY A 105 15.51 1.29 -14.88
N GLN A 106 16.03 0.94 -16.06
CA GLN A 106 15.19 0.61 -17.22
C GLN A 106 14.45 -0.72 -17.08
N LEU A 107 15.02 -1.67 -16.34
CA LEU A 107 14.37 -2.95 -16.06
C LEU A 107 13.51 -2.85 -14.78
N PRO A 108 12.21 -3.22 -14.82
CA PRO A 108 11.41 -3.25 -13.61
C PRO A 108 11.82 -4.42 -12.71
N VAL A 109 12.13 -4.11 -11.45
CA VAL A 109 12.43 -5.10 -10.40
C VAL A 109 11.25 -5.22 -9.45
N TYR A 110 10.96 -6.43 -9.01
CA TYR A 110 9.86 -6.73 -8.11
C TYR A 110 10.38 -7.28 -6.78
N LEU A 111 9.94 -6.69 -5.66
CA LEU A 111 10.12 -7.18 -4.30
C LEU A 111 8.83 -7.86 -3.84
N PRO A 112 8.74 -9.20 -3.87
CA PRO A 112 7.56 -9.92 -3.46
C PRO A 112 7.47 -9.96 -1.93
N ASN A 113 6.94 -8.89 -1.33
CA ASN A 113 6.64 -8.88 0.08
C ASN A 113 5.29 -9.55 0.35
N GLN A 114 5.25 -10.41 1.36
CA GLN A 114 4.00 -10.96 1.88
C GLN A 114 3.67 -10.23 3.18
N TYR A 115 2.40 -9.86 3.33
CA TYR A 115 1.92 -9.21 4.54
C TYR A 115 0.80 -10.04 5.15
N GLU A 116 0.81 -10.20 6.46
CA GLU A 116 -0.27 -10.82 7.20
C GLU A 116 -1.06 -9.73 7.92
N TYR A 117 -2.31 -9.58 7.51
CA TYR A 117 -3.26 -8.64 8.08
C TYR A 117 -4.28 -9.40 8.93
N GLN A 118 -4.50 -8.94 10.16
CA GLN A 118 -5.41 -9.59 11.09
C GLN A 118 -6.27 -8.56 11.82
N PHE A 119 -7.54 -8.92 12.01
CA PHE A 119 -8.44 -8.22 12.92
C PHE A 119 -9.43 -9.22 13.51
N ASP A 120 -9.95 -8.92 14.69
CA ASP A 120 -11.05 -9.69 15.28
C ASP A 120 -12.36 -8.93 15.06
N ARG A 121 -13.38 -9.65 14.60
CA ARG A 121 -14.77 -9.18 14.57
C ARG A 121 -15.47 -9.65 15.83
N ILE A 122 -15.83 -8.72 16.71
CA ILE A 122 -16.48 -8.99 17.98
C ILE A 122 -17.97 -8.64 17.82
N GLU A 123 -18.83 -9.65 17.91
CA GLU A 123 -20.28 -9.48 17.81
C GLU A 123 -20.96 -10.19 18.98
N LYS A 124 -21.78 -9.44 19.76
CA LYS A 124 -22.52 -9.98 20.92
C LYS A 124 -21.63 -10.79 21.89
N GLY A 125 -20.39 -10.31 22.13
CA GLY A 125 -19.41 -10.95 23.01
C GLY A 125 -18.65 -12.14 22.40
N LYS A 126 -19.00 -12.60 21.19
CA LYS A 126 -18.25 -13.62 20.46
C LYS A 126 -17.16 -12.98 19.61
N THR A 127 -15.95 -13.51 19.69
CA THR A 127 -14.79 -13.01 18.94
C THR A 127 -14.49 -13.93 17.77
N ASN A 128 -14.63 -13.41 16.55
CA ASN A 128 -14.36 -14.12 15.31
C ASN A 128 -13.06 -13.57 14.68
N PRO A 129 -11.92 -14.30 14.83
CA PRO A 129 -10.66 -13.84 14.28
C PRO A 129 -10.64 -13.93 12.76
N GLN A 130 -10.18 -12.87 12.11
CA GLN A 130 -10.04 -12.77 10.66
C GLN A 130 -8.57 -12.53 10.31
N LYS A 131 -7.98 -13.45 9.56
CA LYS A 131 -6.58 -13.40 9.14
C LYS A 131 -6.48 -13.54 7.62
N PHE A 132 -5.73 -12.64 7.00
CA PHE A 132 -5.59 -12.55 5.56
C PHE A 132 -4.13 -12.40 5.16
N ASN A 133 -3.69 -13.18 4.16
CA ASN A 133 -2.39 -12.99 3.54
C ASN A 133 -2.55 -12.03 2.34
N LEU A 134 -1.95 -10.86 2.46
CA LEU A 134 -1.93 -9.80 1.46
C LEU A 134 -0.61 -9.88 0.68
N ARG A 135 -0.67 -10.36 -0.56
CA ARG A 135 0.46 -10.36 -1.50
C ARG A 135 0.52 -9.04 -2.26
N ILE A 136 1.37 -8.13 -1.76
CA ILE A 136 1.59 -6.81 -2.36
C ILE A 136 3.07 -6.69 -2.71
N THR A 137 3.34 -6.61 -4.00
CA THR A 137 4.69 -6.51 -4.52
C THR A 137 5.08 -5.06 -4.68
N GLN A 138 6.24 -4.68 -4.14
CA GLN A 138 6.82 -3.37 -4.42
C GLN A 138 7.64 -3.49 -5.71
N ARG A 139 7.31 -2.71 -6.73
CA ARG A 139 8.05 -2.64 -7.98
C ARG A 139 8.95 -1.42 -7.95
N TYR A 140 10.22 -1.58 -8.31
CA TYR A 140 11.14 -0.50 -8.63
C TYR A 140 11.30 -0.42 -10.14
N TRP A 141 11.12 0.77 -10.70
CA TRP A 141 11.26 0.99 -12.14
C TRP A 141 11.44 2.48 -12.38
N PHE A 142 12.36 2.86 -13.27
CA PHE A 142 12.62 4.26 -13.61
C PHE A 142 11.32 5.01 -13.96
N TRP A 143 10.50 4.41 -14.81
CA TRP A 143 9.24 4.99 -15.26
C TRP A 143 8.15 5.09 -14.17
N ASP A 144 8.33 4.44 -13.01
CA ASP A 144 7.42 4.61 -11.87
C ASP A 144 7.52 6.00 -11.23
N MET A 145 8.52 6.82 -11.60
CA MET A 145 8.54 8.24 -11.24
C MET A 145 7.31 9.01 -11.75
N PHE A 146 6.74 8.59 -12.88
CA PHE A 146 5.51 9.16 -13.45
C PHE A 146 4.24 8.47 -12.95
N THR A 147 4.34 7.53 -11.99
CA THR A 147 3.18 6.83 -11.46
C THR A 147 2.68 7.45 -10.16
N PHE A 148 1.39 7.81 -10.14
CA PHE A 148 0.75 8.44 -8.98
C PHE A 148 0.09 7.44 -8.01
N SER A 149 0.20 6.12 -8.26
CA SER A 149 -0.49 5.07 -7.50
C SER A 149 0.39 4.34 -6.47
N LYS A 150 1.15 5.10 -5.68
CA LYS A 150 2.15 4.59 -4.71
C LYS A 150 1.60 4.30 -3.31
N ASN A 151 0.28 4.35 -3.11
CA ASN A 151 -0.32 4.19 -1.79
C ASN A 151 -0.49 2.71 -1.42
N PHE A 152 0.26 2.24 -0.41
CA PHE A 152 0.22 0.86 0.07
C PHE A 152 -1.15 0.50 0.65
N GLU A 153 -1.70 1.37 1.50
CA GLU A 153 -2.95 1.15 2.22
C GLU A 153 -4.13 0.96 1.27
N LYS A 154 -4.15 1.70 0.16
CA LYS A 154 -5.15 1.55 -0.91
C LYS A 154 -5.04 0.18 -1.58
N LYS A 155 -3.82 -0.28 -1.89
CA LYS A 155 -3.61 -1.60 -2.52
C LYS A 155 -3.92 -2.74 -1.55
N ALA A 156 -3.52 -2.60 -0.29
CA ALA A 156 -3.83 -3.53 0.78
C ALA A 156 -5.34 -3.61 1.05
N GLY A 157 -6.03 -2.47 1.09
CA GLY A 157 -7.48 -2.41 1.26
C GLY A 157 -8.21 -3.10 0.12
N GLN A 158 -7.84 -2.81 -1.13
CA GLN A 158 -8.41 -3.50 -2.30
C GLN A 158 -8.22 -5.02 -2.25
N LEU A 159 -7.04 -5.48 -1.84
CA LEU A 159 -6.77 -6.91 -1.72
C LEU A 159 -7.52 -7.55 -0.54
N LEU A 160 -7.64 -6.82 0.57
CA LEU A 160 -8.40 -7.25 1.75
C LEU A 160 -9.88 -7.44 1.40
N LEU A 161 -10.46 -6.54 0.61
CA LEU A 161 -11.83 -6.66 0.11
C LEU A 161 -12.03 -8.00 -0.60
N VAL A 162 -11.20 -8.30 -1.60
CA VAL A 162 -11.30 -9.54 -2.38
C VAL A 162 -11.18 -10.76 -1.47
N LYS A 163 -10.15 -10.79 -0.62
CA LYS A 163 -9.91 -11.93 0.28
C LYS A 163 -11.01 -12.13 1.30
N TYR A 164 -11.68 -11.06 1.71
CA TYR A 164 -12.84 -11.14 2.59
C TYR A 164 -14.05 -11.74 1.84
N GLN A 165 -14.31 -11.29 0.61
CA GLN A 165 -15.38 -11.82 -0.25
C GLN A 165 -15.18 -13.31 -0.56
N ASP A 166 -13.95 -13.68 -0.95
CA ASP A 166 -13.57 -15.06 -1.25
C ASP A 166 -13.75 -16.01 -0.04
N LYS A 167 -13.69 -15.50 1.19
CA LYS A 167 -13.86 -16.30 2.41
C LYS A 167 -15.33 -16.50 2.82
N GLN A 168 -16.23 -15.67 2.31
CA GLN A 168 -17.67 -15.71 2.60
C GLN A 168 -18.46 -16.52 1.57
N ASN A 169 -17.86 -16.79 0.40
CA ASN A 169 -18.37 -17.71 -0.63
C ASN A 169 -17.88 -19.13 -0.36
#